data_AF-A0A965RZB1-F1
#
_entry.id   AF-A0A965RZB1-F1
#
_cell.length_a   1.000
_cell.length_b   1.000
_cell.length_c   1.000
_cell.angle_alpha   90.00
_cell.angle_beta   90.00
_cell.angle_gamma   90.00
#
_symmetry.space_group_name_H-M   'P 1'
#
loop_
_entity.id
_entity.type
_entity.pdbx_description
1 polymer ?
#
loop_
_entity_poly.entity_id
_entity_poly.type
_entity_poly.pdbx_seq_one_letter_code
_entity_poly.pdbx_strand_id
1 'polypeptide(L)'
;MNTKTLLLVLAGLLIVIGLFKPDFASLVNRPKPVVVEVEELSAPVREGLKTKADEVVKILKDGEPDRKIDGQRLASLYIDLATLVALDGDDEVIKNTEEIRQANRLAGTMLKLDMKNKYPKLAEACMAVIVEAIGDDSVALNKESRVQAAEGFKALAWACQQGAK
;
A
#
# COMPACT_ATOMS: atom_id res chain seq x y z
N MET A 1 13.47 -39.55 36.40
CA MET A 1 12.85 -38.53 37.27
C MET A 1 11.67 -39.18 37.96
N ASN A 2 11.60 -39.16 39.30
CA ASN A 2 10.58 -39.90 40.05
C ASN A 2 9.21 -39.20 39.92
N THR A 3 8.13 -39.96 39.77
CA THR A 3 6.77 -39.43 39.53
C THR A 3 6.33 -38.48 40.65
N LYS A 4 6.76 -38.75 41.89
CA LYS A 4 6.51 -37.91 43.06
C LYS A 4 7.23 -36.55 42.97
N THR A 5 8.44 -36.52 42.42
CA THR A 5 9.22 -35.30 42.22
C THR A 5 8.61 -34.44 41.12
N LEU A 6 8.12 -35.04 40.03
CA LEU A 6 7.40 -34.33 38.97
C LEU A 6 6.13 -33.66 39.51
N LEU A 7 5.37 -34.38 40.34
CA LEU A 7 4.10 -33.90 40.90
C LEU A 7 4.31 -32.70 41.84
N LEU A 8 5.36 -32.73 42.67
CA LEU A 8 5.75 -31.61 43.54
C LEU A 8 6.16 -30.37 42.75
N VAL A 9 6.92 -30.55 41.66
CA VAL A 9 7.34 -29.44 40.80
C VAL A 9 6.14 -28.82 40.08
N LEU A 10 5.21 -29.63 39.58
CA LEU A 10 3.98 -29.14 38.95
C LEU A 10 3.07 -28.40 39.94
N ALA A 11 2.92 -28.92 41.16
CA ALA A 11 2.14 -28.26 42.21
C ALA A 11 2.75 -26.90 42.59
N GLY A 12 4.07 -26.83 42.76
CA GLY A 12 4.78 -25.57 43.00
C GLY A 12 4.56 -24.56 41.87
N LEU A 13 4.68 -25.00 40.61
CA LEU A 13 4.45 -24.16 39.45
C LEU A 13 3.02 -23.60 39.40
N LEU A 14 2.01 -24.44 39.68
CA LEU A 14 0.60 -24.03 39.68
C LEU A 14 0.30 -23.02 40.80
N ILE A 15 0.92 -23.16 41.97
CA ILE A 15 0.79 -22.19 43.06
C ILE A 15 1.38 -20.83 42.66
N VAL A 16 2.57 -20.84 42.03
CA VAL A 16 3.20 -19.60 41.52
C VAL A 16 2.33 -18.95 40.45
N ILE A 17 1.78 -19.72 39.50
CA ILE A 17 0.86 -19.21 38.48
C ILE A 17 -0.41 -18.62 39.11
N GLY A 18 -0.97 -19.28 40.14
CA GLY A 18 -2.16 -18.81 40.84
C GLY A 18 -1.94 -17.52 41.65
N LEU A 19 -0.77 -17.36 42.27
CA LEU A 19 -0.43 -16.19 43.07
C LEU A 19 -0.05 -14.97 42.21
N PHE A 20 0.74 -15.20 41.15
CA PHE A 20 1.25 -14.11 40.31
C PHE A 20 0.34 -13.78 39.13
N LYS A 21 -0.66 -14.63 38.84
CA LYS A 21 -1.59 -14.50 37.71
C LYS A 21 -0.93 -13.90 36.45
N PRO A 22 0.19 -14.47 35.98
CA PRO A 22 0.88 -13.94 34.82
C PRO A 22 -0.07 -13.92 33.61
N ASP A 23 -0.04 -12.81 32.87
CA ASP A 23 -0.89 -12.64 31.71
C ASP A 23 -0.37 -13.48 30.53
N PHE A 24 -0.98 -14.65 30.34
CA PHE A 24 -0.70 -15.55 29.22
C PHE A 24 -1.47 -15.17 27.94
N ALA A 25 -2.26 -14.08 27.93
CA ALA A 25 -3.00 -13.67 26.74
C ALA A 25 -2.07 -13.38 25.55
N SER A 26 -0.85 -12.90 25.83
CA SER A 26 0.19 -12.62 24.83
C SER A 26 0.83 -13.87 24.19
N LEU A 27 0.67 -15.05 24.81
CA LEU A 27 1.18 -16.33 24.30
C LEU A 27 0.15 -17.06 23.42
N VAL A 28 -1.14 -16.85 23.68
CA VAL A 28 -2.23 -17.55 22.96
C VAL A 28 -2.81 -16.69 21.84
N ASN A 29 -2.82 -15.36 21.99
CA ASN A 29 -3.53 -14.46 21.10
C ASN A 29 -2.58 -13.48 20.40
N ARG A 30 -1.56 -14.02 19.71
CA ARG A 30 -0.85 -13.22 18.72
C ARG A 30 -1.77 -13.11 17.50
N PRO A 31 -2.23 -11.91 17.11
CA PRO A 31 -2.93 -11.77 15.84
C PRO A 31 -2.00 -12.33 14.77
N LYS A 32 -2.47 -13.34 14.04
CA LYS A 32 -1.74 -13.80 12.86
C LYS A 32 -1.58 -12.57 11.97
N PRO A 33 -0.37 -12.24 11.51
CA PRO A 33 -0.24 -11.22 10.48
C PRO A 33 -1.18 -11.65 9.36
N VAL A 34 -2.11 -10.79 8.99
CA VAL A 34 -2.90 -10.98 7.78
C VAL A 34 -1.86 -10.97 6.67
N VAL A 35 -1.52 -12.16 6.18
CA VAL A 35 -0.76 -12.31 4.96
C VAL A 35 -1.75 -11.92 3.87
N VAL A 36 -1.78 -10.62 3.56
CA VAL A 36 -2.37 -10.18 2.30
C VAL A 36 -1.49 -10.83 1.25
N GLU A 37 -2.03 -11.84 0.58
CA GLU A 37 -1.43 -12.41 -0.62
C GLU A 37 -1.42 -11.25 -1.63
N VAL A 38 -0.31 -10.51 -1.65
CA VAL A 38 -0.19 -9.38 -2.56
C VAL A 38 0.03 -9.99 -3.92
N GLU A 39 -1.02 -10.01 -4.74
CA GLU A 39 -0.89 -10.32 -6.16
C GLU A 39 0.29 -9.50 -6.71
N GLU A 40 1.26 -10.19 -7.30
CA GLU A 40 2.45 -9.51 -7.79
C GLU A 40 2.04 -8.64 -8.98
N LEU A 41 2.17 -7.32 -8.81
CA LEU A 41 1.74 -6.40 -9.85
C LEU A 41 2.70 -6.52 -11.03
N SER A 42 2.15 -6.58 -12.24
CA SER A 42 2.92 -6.56 -13.47
C SER A 42 3.52 -5.18 -13.70
N ALA A 43 4.77 -5.12 -14.18
CA ALA A 43 5.38 -3.87 -14.57
C ALA A 43 4.61 -3.19 -15.72
N PRO A 44 4.64 -1.85 -15.82
CA PRO A 44 4.04 -1.13 -16.94
C PRO A 44 4.63 -1.56 -18.28
N VAL A 45 3.77 -1.85 -19.26
CA VAL A 45 4.19 -2.27 -20.60
C VAL A 45 4.67 -1.07 -21.43
N ARG A 46 4.04 0.10 -21.26
CA ARG A 46 4.44 1.34 -21.95
C ARG A 46 5.75 1.87 -21.38
N GLU A 47 6.75 2.05 -22.25
CA GLU A 47 8.11 2.46 -21.85
C GLU A 47 8.15 3.83 -21.16
N GLY A 48 7.40 4.82 -21.67
CA GLY A 48 7.28 6.15 -21.04
C GLY A 48 6.73 6.06 -19.62
N LEU A 49 5.66 5.30 -19.44
CA LEU A 49 5.02 5.09 -18.14
C LEU A 49 5.94 4.32 -17.18
N LYS A 50 6.64 3.30 -17.67
CA LYS A 50 7.62 2.54 -16.89
C LYS A 50 8.75 3.44 -16.40
N THR A 51 9.28 4.30 -17.27
CA THR A 51 10.38 5.23 -16.92
C THR A 51 9.97 6.17 -15.77
N LYS A 52 8.76 6.72 -15.82
CA LYS A 52 8.22 7.55 -14.73
C LYS A 52 7.95 6.74 -13.46
N ALA A 53 7.45 5.53 -13.60
CA ALA A 53 7.22 4.62 -12.47
C ALA A 53 8.54 4.23 -11.77
N ASP A 54 9.61 3.98 -12.54
CA ASP A 54 10.93 3.67 -11.99
C ASP A 54 11.50 4.84 -11.15
N GLU A 55 11.17 6.09 -11.47
CA GLU A 55 11.54 7.26 -10.67
C GLU A 55 10.86 7.23 -9.29
N VAL A 56 9.58 6.84 -9.22
CA VAL A 56 8.86 6.63 -7.96
C VAL A 56 9.50 5.50 -7.14
N VAL A 57 9.86 4.38 -7.79
CA VAL A 57 10.58 3.27 -7.13
C VAL A 57 11.87 3.77 -6.50
N LYS A 58 12.65 4.56 -7.25
CA LYS A 58 13.92 5.12 -6.79
C LYS A 58 13.72 6.01 -5.57
N ILE A 59 12.78 6.97 -5.63
CA ILE A 59 12.51 7.91 -4.52
C ILE A 59 12.12 7.16 -3.25
N LEU A 60 11.28 6.12 -3.35
CA LEU A 60 10.91 5.32 -2.19
C LEU A 60 12.11 4.56 -1.62
N LYS A 61 12.94 3.94 -2.47
CA LYS A 61 14.13 3.18 -2.03
C LYS A 61 15.21 4.05 -1.39
N ASP A 62 15.39 5.26 -1.91
CA ASP A 62 16.34 6.26 -1.41
C ASP A 62 15.82 6.98 -0.14
N GLY A 63 14.54 6.82 0.19
CA GLY A 63 13.90 7.43 1.35
C GLY A 63 14.00 6.61 2.65
N GLU A 64 13.16 6.97 3.60
CA GLU A 64 13.14 6.40 4.96
C GLU A 64 12.80 4.88 5.01
N PRO A 65 13.19 4.15 6.07
CA PRO A 65 12.89 2.73 6.24
C PRO A 65 11.38 2.39 6.27
N ASP A 66 10.54 3.36 6.64
CA ASP A 66 9.08 3.24 6.66
C ASP A 66 8.48 2.93 5.28
N ARG A 67 9.26 3.08 4.21
CA ARG A 67 8.86 2.82 2.81
C ARG A 67 8.19 1.48 2.58
N LYS A 68 8.51 0.47 3.41
CA LYS A 68 7.88 -0.85 3.33
C LYS A 68 6.38 -0.77 3.61
N ILE A 69 6.01 -0.07 4.68
CA ILE A 69 4.61 0.07 5.09
C ILE A 69 3.92 1.13 4.21
N ASP A 70 4.57 2.28 4.03
CA ASP A 70 4.02 3.39 3.25
C ASP A 70 3.78 2.98 1.80
N GLY A 71 4.77 2.34 1.17
CA GLY A 71 4.69 1.85 -0.21
C GLY A 71 3.65 0.74 -0.39
N GLN A 72 3.51 -0.18 0.57
CA GLN A 72 2.44 -1.20 0.52
C GLN A 72 1.05 -0.56 0.59
N ARG A 73 0.84 0.40 1.51
CA ARG A 73 -0.46 1.08 1.66
C ARG A 73 -0.79 1.93 0.44
N LEU A 74 0.18 2.65 -0.11
CA LEU A 74 0.02 3.40 -1.35
C LEU A 74 -0.30 2.47 -2.52
N ALA A 75 0.39 1.33 -2.62
CA ALA A 75 0.13 0.34 -3.67
C ALA A 75 -1.31 -0.15 -3.62
N SER A 76 -1.82 -0.53 -2.45
CA SER A 76 -3.23 -0.94 -2.28
C SER A 76 -4.19 0.15 -2.72
N LEU A 77 -4.00 1.40 -2.25
CA LEU A 77 -4.90 2.50 -2.61
C LEU A 77 -4.89 2.78 -4.11
N TYR A 78 -3.72 2.73 -4.75
CA TYR A 78 -3.63 2.96 -6.19
C TYR A 78 -4.31 1.84 -7.00
N ILE A 79 -4.31 0.59 -6.52
CA ILE A 79 -5.15 -0.47 -7.11
C ILE A 79 -6.63 -0.18 -6.95
N ASP A 80 -7.06 0.28 -5.78
CA ASP A 80 -8.46 0.65 -5.53
C ASP A 80 -8.89 1.81 -6.45
N LEU A 81 -8.04 2.82 -6.65
CA LEU A 81 -8.28 3.92 -7.57
C LEU A 81 -8.32 3.45 -9.04
N ALA A 82 -7.41 2.55 -9.44
CA ALA A 82 -7.45 1.97 -10.78
C ALA A 82 -8.75 1.21 -11.03
N THR A 83 -9.23 0.48 -10.02
CA THR A 83 -10.48 -0.28 -10.07
C THR A 83 -11.68 0.65 -10.17
N LEU A 84 -11.71 1.69 -9.33
CA LEU A 84 -12.76 2.71 -9.37
C LEU A 84 -12.88 3.31 -10.78
N VAL A 85 -11.77 3.82 -11.34
CA VAL A 85 -11.76 4.45 -12.66
C VAL A 85 -12.17 3.49 -13.78
N ALA A 86 -11.79 2.21 -13.68
CA ALA A 86 -12.13 1.19 -14.67
C ALA A 86 -13.62 0.79 -14.63
N LEU A 87 -14.25 0.82 -13.44
CA LEU A 87 -15.64 0.44 -13.24
C LEU A 87 -16.62 1.60 -13.40
N ASP A 88 -16.14 2.84 -13.30
CA ASP A 88 -16.94 4.07 -13.24
C ASP A 88 -17.85 4.31 -14.48
N GLY A 89 -17.58 3.62 -15.59
CA GLY A 89 -18.56 3.34 -16.66
C GLY A 89 -19.47 4.52 -17.05
N ASP A 90 -20.79 4.30 -16.95
CA ASP A 90 -21.84 5.26 -17.29
C ASP A 90 -22.36 6.08 -16.07
N ASP A 91 -22.03 5.67 -14.83
CA ASP A 91 -22.44 6.32 -13.56
C ASP A 91 -21.36 7.29 -13.03
N GLU A 92 -20.73 8.02 -13.96
CA GLU A 92 -19.45 8.73 -13.82
C GLU A 92 -19.28 9.55 -12.51
N VAL A 93 -18.60 8.96 -11.53
CA VAL A 93 -18.12 9.66 -10.33
C VAL A 93 -16.89 10.50 -10.68
N ILE A 94 -16.04 10.02 -11.58
CA ILE A 94 -14.85 10.72 -12.10
C ILE A 94 -15.10 11.06 -13.57
N LYS A 95 -15.10 12.35 -13.89
CA LYS A 95 -15.60 12.89 -15.16
C LYS A 95 -14.53 13.37 -16.11
N ASN A 96 -13.38 13.78 -15.58
CA ASN A 96 -12.32 14.41 -16.37
C ASN A 96 -10.93 14.07 -15.84
N THR A 97 -9.91 14.35 -16.66
CA THR A 97 -8.50 14.10 -16.33
C THR A 97 -8.01 14.93 -15.13
N GLU A 98 -8.60 16.09 -14.87
CA GLU A 98 -8.28 16.90 -13.70
C GLU A 98 -8.72 16.21 -12.39
N GLU A 99 -9.90 15.61 -12.36
CA GLU A 99 -10.36 14.83 -11.20
C GLU A 99 -9.48 13.60 -10.93
N ILE A 100 -8.93 12.97 -11.97
CA ILE A 100 -7.93 11.90 -11.83
C ILE A 100 -6.65 12.43 -11.15
N ARG A 101 -6.14 13.58 -11.59
CA ARG A 101 -4.97 14.22 -10.96
C ARG A 101 -5.27 14.62 -9.52
N GLN A 102 -6.47 15.10 -9.22
CA GLN A 102 -6.89 15.43 -7.85
C GLN A 102 -6.96 14.19 -6.97
N ALA A 103 -7.50 13.07 -7.46
CA ALA A 103 -7.50 11.80 -6.74
C ALA A 103 -6.07 11.37 -6.36
N ASN A 104 -5.11 11.50 -7.27
CA ASN A 104 -3.70 11.23 -6.97
C ASN A 104 -3.12 12.19 -5.91
N ARG A 105 -3.43 13.50 -5.98
CA ARG A 105 -2.98 14.47 -4.95
C ARG A 105 -3.51 14.14 -3.56
N LEU A 106 -4.73 13.61 -3.47
CA LEU A 106 -5.39 13.28 -2.21
C LEU A 106 -4.96 11.92 -1.66
N ALA A 107 -4.39 11.02 -2.48
CA ALA A 107 -4.09 9.65 -2.10
C ALA A 107 -3.26 9.52 -0.82
N GLY A 108 -2.18 10.31 -0.69
CA GLY A 108 -1.36 10.32 0.52
C GLY A 108 -2.12 10.78 1.77
N THR A 109 -3.01 11.76 1.64
CA THR A 109 -3.84 12.27 2.74
C THR A 109 -4.92 11.28 3.15
N MET A 110 -5.53 10.57 2.19
CA MET A 110 -6.57 9.56 2.45
C MET A 110 -6.09 8.46 3.39
N LEU A 111 -4.82 8.05 3.25
CA LEU A 111 -4.21 7.01 4.07
C LEU A 111 -3.72 7.51 5.44
N LYS A 112 -3.78 8.82 5.69
CA LYS A 112 -3.23 9.48 6.88
C LYS A 112 -1.79 9.04 7.18
N LEU A 113 -0.98 8.88 6.12
CA LEU A 113 0.43 8.51 6.26
C LEU A 113 1.24 9.72 6.75
N ASP A 114 2.18 9.47 7.64
CA ASP A 114 3.19 10.47 7.99
C ASP A 114 4.29 10.47 6.92
N MET A 115 4.06 11.25 5.86
CA MET A 115 4.96 11.31 4.70
C MET A 115 5.90 12.52 4.73
N LYS A 116 5.75 13.40 5.73
CA LYS A 116 6.40 14.72 5.72
C LYS A 116 7.92 14.55 5.76
N ASN A 117 8.60 15.09 4.75
CA ASN A 117 10.05 15.04 4.57
C ASN A 117 10.67 13.63 4.38
N LYS A 118 9.89 12.54 4.42
CA LYS A 118 10.41 11.17 4.28
C LYS A 118 10.81 10.81 2.85
N TYR A 119 10.10 11.38 1.88
CA TYR A 119 10.27 11.08 0.45
C TYR A 119 10.25 12.37 -0.38
N PRO A 120 11.38 13.09 -0.47
CA PRO A 120 11.46 14.30 -1.27
C PRO A 120 11.04 14.03 -2.72
N LYS A 121 10.21 14.92 -3.28
CA LYS A 121 9.68 14.85 -4.66
C LYS A 121 8.77 13.66 -5.00
N LEU A 122 8.39 12.83 -4.03
CA LEU A 122 7.49 11.70 -4.30
C LEU A 122 6.16 12.13 -4.94
N ALA A 123 5.56 13.21 -4.42
CA ALA A 123 4.31 13.74 -4.97
C ALA A 123 4.45 14.19 -6.44
N GLU A 124 5.57 14.83 -6.79
CA GLU A 124 5.87 15.26 -8.15
C GLU A 124 6.07 14.06 -9.08
N ALA A 125 6.85 13.06 -8.65
CA ALA A 125 7.07 11.83 -9.42
C ALA A 125 5.78 11.03 -9.63
N CYS A 126 4.94 10.90 -8.59
CA CYS A 126 3.64 10.24 -8.73
C CYS A 126 2.73 11.01 -9.70
N MET A 127 2.74 12.33 -9.67
CA MET A 127 1.99 13.15 -10.62
C MET A 127 2.49 12.96 -12.05
N ALA A 128 3.80 12.89 -12.26
CA ALA A 128 4.38 12.68 -13.58
C ALA A 128 3.93 11.35 -14.22
N VAL A 129 3.74 10.28 -13.42
CA VAL A 129 3.17 9.01 -13.91
C VAL A 129 1.73 9.20 -14.40
N ILE A 130 0.90 9.94 -13.66
CA ILE A 130 -0.49 10.20 -14.07
C ILE A 130 -0.54 11.07 -15.32
N VAL A 131 0.26 12.13 -15.38
CA VAL A 131 0.34 13.00 -16.56
C VAL A 131 0.84 12.24 -17.78
N GLU A 132 1.82 11.36 -17.64
CA GLU A 132 2.26 10.45 -18.73
C GLU A 132 1.15 9.49 -19.17
N ALA A 133 0.24 9.15 -18.26
CA ALA A 133 -0.86 8.26 -18.56
C ALA A 133 -1.99 8.95 -19.34
N ILE A 134 -2.42 10.13 -18.92
CA ILE A 134 -3.67 10.77 -19.40
C ILE A 134 -3.50 12.19 -19.97
N GLY A 135 -2.28 12.73 -19.95
CA GLY A 135 -1.98 14.11 -20.32
C GLY A 135 -2.22 15.13 -19.20
N ASP A 136 -1.77 16.37 -19.46
CA ASP A 136 -1.91 17.50 -18.53
C ASP A 136 -3.15 18.35 -18.80
N ASP A 137 -3.70 18.26 -20.02
CA ASP A 137 -4.93 18.97 -20.38
C ASP A 137 -6.12 18.48 -19.57
N SER A 138 -7.06 19.38 -19.28
CA SER A 138 -8.33 19.03 -18.67
C SER A 138 -9.35 18.68 -19.75
N VAL A 139 -9.63 17.39 -19.89
CA VAL A 139 -10.55 16.85 -20.91
C VAL A 139 -11.50 15.85 -20.27
N ALA A 140 -12.72 15.76 -20.81
CA ALA A 140 -13.69 14.77 -20.37
C ALA A 140 -13.14 13.35 -20.59
N LEU A 141 -13.38 12.45 -19.63
CA LEU A 141 -12.98 11.07 -19.74
C LEU A 141 -13.86 10.35 -20.77
N ASN A 142 -13.21 9.57 -21.63
CA ASN A 142 -13.86 8.65 -22.55
C ASN A 142 -13.36 7.23 -22.24
N LYS A 143 -13.86 6.23 -22.95
CA LYS A 143 -13.49 4.82 -22.69
C LYS A 143 -11.98 4.59 -22.78
N GLU A 144 -11.29 5.21 -23.73
CA GLU A 144 -9.85 5.07 -23.90
C GLU A 144 -9.07 5.76 -22.78
N SER A 145 -9.41 7.01 -22.45
CA SER A 145 -8.72 7.74 -21.39
C SER A 145 -9.00 7.17 -19.99
N ARG A 146 -10.14 6.50 -19.78
CA ARG A 146 -10.38 5.70 -18.55
C ARG A 146 -9.46 4.49 -18.45
N VAL A 147 -9.25 3.77 -19.56
CA VAL A 147 -8.29 2.66 -19.59
C VAL A 147 -6.87 3.16 -19.30
N GLN A 148 -6.47 4.25 -19.94
CA GLN A 148 -5.16 4.87 -19.72
C GLN A 148 -4.98 5.38 -18.29
N ALA A 149 -6.01 5.99 -17.70
CA ALA A 149 -6.01 6.42 -16.30
C ALA A 149 -5.86 5.24 -15.34
N ALA A 150 -6.61 4.16 -15.57
CA ALA A 150 -6.49 2.93 -14.79
C ALA A 150 -5.09 2.30 -14.93
N GLU A 151 -4.49 2.32 -16.12
CA GLU A 151 -3.10 1.91 -16.33
C GLU A 151 -2.12 2.80 -15.54
N GLY A 152 -2.32 4.12 -15.53
CA GLY A 152 -1.49 5.05 -14.76
C GLY A 152 -1.51 4.73 -13.26
N PHE A 153 -2.70 4.47 -12.70
CA PHE A 153 -2.82 4.05 -11.31
C PHE A 153 -2.24 2.66 -11.05
N LYS A 154 -2.40 1.69 -11.95
CA LYS A 154 -1.71 0.38 -11.84
C LYS A 154 -0.19 0.52 -11.88
N ALA A 155 0.34 1.44 -12.69
CA ALA A 155 1.76 1.72 -12.76
C ALA A 155 2.29 2.33 -11.44
N LEU A 156 1.53 3.25 -10.84
CA LEU A 156 1.84 3.76 -9.50
C LEU A 156 1.78 2.66 -8.45
N ALA A 157 0.76 1.82 -8.48
CA ALA A 157 0.64 0.71 -7.55
C ALA A 157 1.84 -0.23 -7.63
N TRP A 158 2.24 -0.59 -8.85
CA TRP A 158 3.45 -1.37 -9.10
C TRP A 158 4.69 -0.66 -8.55
N ALA A 159 4.88 0.63 -8.86
CA ALA A 159 6.04 1.39 -8.42
C ALA A 159 6.14 1.45 -6.89
N CYS A 160 5.03 1.69 -6.20
CA CYS A 160 4.97 1.70 -4.74
C CYS A 160 5.26 0.31 -4.15
N GLN A 161 4.73 -0.76 -4.77
CA GLN A 161 5.03 -2.14 -4.36
C GLN A 161 6.51 -2.46 -4.53
N GLN A 162 7.15 -2.08 -5.64
CA GLN A 162 8.58 -2.33 -5.87
C GLN A 162 9.46 -1.43 -5.00
N GLY A 163 9.04 -0.21 -4.69
CA GLY A 163 9.73 0.69 -3.76
C GLY A 163 9.68 0.19 -2.30
N ALA A 164 8.64 -0.56 -1.95
CA ALA A 164 8.48 -1.20 -0.65
C ALA A 164 9.31 -2.49 -0.48
N LYS A 165 9.80 -3.08 -1.57
CA LYS A 165 10.72 -4.24 -1.56
C LYS A 165 12.16 -3.77 -1.26
#